data_AF-A0A7S2NR18-F1
#
_entry.id   AF-A0A7S2NR18-F1
#
_cell.length_a   1.000
_cell.length_b   1.000
_cell.length_c   1.000
_cell.angle_alpha   90.00
_cell.angle_beta   90.00
_cell.angle_gamma   90.00
#
_symmetry.space_group_name_H-M   'P 1'
#
loop_
_entity.id
_entity.type
_entity.pdbx_description
1 polymer ?
#
loop_
_entity_poly.entity_id
_entity_poly.type
_entity_poly.pdbx_seq_one_letter_code
_entity_poly.pdbx_strand_id
1 'polypeptide(L)'
;MAAHAAATAAEALVREQAGEAAARRAAKAEAERAAQEGARREEARARWATKAKEADQRWKVLRVRSAVDGREVCAIPAGRTWRVEQLKAAIEAAEGTPAKQQRLLRDGHLLKDDEEVRAVWAHGEEVALVRIDDSWLSFLDDVGDGLVSLGDLDEELRGDREVVLTAVRGRGLELRHASSIVRADREVVIEAVRCDGDA
;
A
#
# COMPACT_ATOMS: atom_id res chain seq x y z
N MET A 1 42.58 59.37 17.74
CA MET A 1 41.32 58.61 17.82
C MET A 1 40.83 58.10 16.46
N ALA A 2 40.88 58.89 15.37
CA ALA A 2 40.40 58.45 14.05
C ALA A 2 41.14 57.23 13.44
N ALA A 3 42.46 57.12 13.61
CA ALA A 3 43.24 55.99 13.04
C ALA A 3 42.94 54.63 13.71
N HIS A 4 42.66 54.63 15.02
CA HIS A 4 42.31 53.41 15.74
C HIS A 4 40.92 52.89 15.37
N ALA A 5 39.97 53.81 15.09
CA ALA A 5 38.63 53.48 14.61
C ALA A 5 38.64 52.90 13.18
N ALA A 6 39.51 53.40 12.30
CA ALA A 6 39.65 52.87 10.94
C ALA A 6 40.26 51.45 10.92
N ALA A 7 41.25 51.18 11.77
CA ALA A 7 41.86 49.85 11.88
C ALA A 7 40.88 48.80 12.43
N THR A 8 40.08 49.15 13.42
CA THR A 8 39.05 48.26 13.97
C THR A 8 37.92 47.98 12.98
N ALA A 9 37.53 48.98 12.18
CA ALA A 9 36.55 48.78 11.11
C ALA A 9 37.07 47.83 10.01
N ALA A 10 38.34 47.94 9.63
CA ALA A 10 38.96 47.06 8.65
C ALA A 10 39.06 45.60 9.15
N GLU A 11 39.43 45.38 10.42
CA GLU A 11 39.47 44.05 11.01
C GLU A 11 38.07 43.40 11.15
N ALA A 12 37.04 44.21 11.45
CA ALA A 12 35.66 43.73 11.49
C ALA A 12 35.18 43.26 10.11
N LEU A 13 35.46 44.04 9.06
CA LEU A 13 35.12 43.69 7.68
C LEU A 13 35.82 42.40 7.21
N VAL A 14 37.09 42.20 7.57
CA VAL A 14 37.84 40.97 7.23
C VAL A 14 37.28 39.75 7.97
N ARG A 15 36.88 39.88 9.25
CA ARG A 15 36.23 38.78 9.98
C ARG A 15 34.85 38.45 9.42
N GLU A 16 34.08 39.46 9.01
CA GLU A 16 32.77 39.28 8.37
C GLU A 16 32.91 38.55 7.03
N GLN A 17 33.82 39.01 6.14
CA GLN A 17 34.09 38.34 4.86
C GLN A 17 34.65 36.92 5.02
N ALA A 18 35.47 36.68 6.05
CA ALA A 18 35.94 35.32 6.37
C ALA A 18 34.80 34.40 6.86
N GLY A 19 33.85 34.95 7.63
CA GLY A 19 32.64 34.24 8.07
C GLY A 19 31.72 33.87 6.90
N GLU A 20 31.48 34.79 5.98
CA GLU A 20 30.69 34.54 4.77
C GLU A 20 31.35 33.49 3.85
N ALA A 21 32.68 33.55 3.69
CA ALA A 21 33.42 32.56 2.90
C ALA A 21 33.38 31.16 3.53
N ALA A 22 33.43 31.06 4.86
CA ALA A 22 33.27 29.79 5.58
C ALA A 22 31.86 29.22 5.45
N ALA A 23 30.82 30.06 5.57
CA ALA A 23 29.43 29.66 5.38
C ALA A 23 29.15 29.14 3.95
N ARG A 24 29.69 29.80 2.92
CA ARG A 24 29.56 29.34 1.52
C ARG A 24 30.25 28.00 1.29
N ARG A 25 31.39 27.74 1.92
CA ARG A 25 32.09 26.44 1.84
C ARG A 25 31.33 25.32 2.55
N ALA A 26 30.74 25.61 3.71
CA ALA A 26 29.91 24.65 4.44
C ALA A 26 28.65 24.28 3.66
N ALA A 27 27.92 25.28 3.14
CA ALA A 27 26.74 25.06 2.31
C ALA A 27 27.05 24.25 1.03
N LYS A 28 28.20 24.53 0.39
CA LYS A 28 28.64 23.76 -0.78
C LYS A 28 28.95 22.30 -0.41
N ALA A 29 29.64 22.05 0.70
CA ALA A 29 29.97 20.69 1.15
C ALA A 29 28.72 19.90 1.56
N GLU A 30 27.72 20.55 2.16
CA GLU A 30 26.44 19.93 2.51
C GLU A 30 25.62 19.59 1.26
N ALA A 31 25.56 20.49 0.28
CA ALA A 31 24.93 20.23 -1.01
C ALA A 31 25.60 19.08 -1.77
N GLU A 32 26.94 18.99 -1.74
CA GLU A 32 27.68 17.88 -2.36
C GLU A 32 27.42 16.54 -1.66
N ARG A 33 27.29 16.52 -0.32
CA ARG A 33 26.92 15.30 0.43
C ARG A 33 25.50 14.85 0.13
N ALA A 34 24.55 15.79 0.08
CA ALA A 34 23.17 15.50 -0.28
C ALA A 34 23.06 14.95 -1.72
N ALA A 35 23.83 15.49 -2.66
CA ALA A 35 23.91 14.99 -4.04
C ALA A 35 24.52 13.58 -4.12
N GLN A 36 25.61 13.32 -3.38
CA GLN A 36 26.23 11.98 -3.33
C GLN A 36 25.31 10.94 -2.67
N GLU A 37 24.54 11.33 -1.65
CA GLU A 37 23.55 10.45 -1.03
C GLU A 37 22.36 10.18 -1.96
N GLY A 38 21.88 11.20 -2.69
CA GLY A 38 20.88 11.06 -3.75
C GLY A 38 21.31 10.06 -4.82
N ALA A 39 22.53 10.23 -5.35
CA ALA A 39 23.10 9.34 -6.36
C ALA A 39 23.24 7.90 -5.83
N ARG A 40 23.69 7.70 -4.57
CA ARG A 40 23.76 6.37 -3.96
C ARG A 40 22.38 5.73 -3.78
N ARG A 41 21.35 6.50 -3.42
CA ARG A 41 19.97 6.02 -3.28
C ARG A 41 19.38 5.63 -4.64
N GLU A 42 19.64 6.41 -5.69
CA GLU A 42 19.23 6.06 -7.05
C GLU A 42 19.97 4.83 -7.59
N GLU A 43 21.29 4.74 -7.40
CA GLU A 43 22.06 3.56 -7.78
C GLU A 43 21.63 2.29 -7.01
N ALA A 44 21.30 2.42 -5.72
CA ALA A 44 20.77 1.30 -4.93
C ALA A 44 19.37 0.88 -5.40
N ARG A 45 18.48 1.83 -5.72
CA ARG A 45 17.17 1.56 -6.32
C ARG A 45 17.29 0.91 -7.69
N ALA A 46 18.22 1.37 -8.53
CA ALA A 46 18.49 0.80 -9.85
C ALA A 46 19.09 -0.61 -9.72
N ARG A 47 20.04 -0.84 -8.81
CA ARG A 47 20.61 -2.17 -8.55
C ARG A 47 19.59 -3.15 -7.97
N TRP A 48 18.69 -2.69 -7.10
CA TRP A 48 17.56 -3.50 -6.62
C TRP A 48 16.57 -3.78 -7.73
N ALA A 49 16.21 -2.79 -8.56
CA ALA A 49 15.32 -2.97 -9.71
C ALA A 49 15.92 -3.94 -10.75
N THR A 50 17.24 -3.90 -10.98
CA THR A 50 17.95 -4.85 -11.85
C THR A 50 18.01 -6.24 -11.22
N LYS A 51 18.36 -6.37 -9.93
CA LYS A 51 18.31 -7.65 -9.22
C LYS A 51 16.89 -8.25 -9.16
N ALA A 52 15.86 -7.41 -9.01
CA ALA A 52 14.47 -7.83 -9.03
C ALA A 52 14.02 -8.25 -10.43
N LYS A 53 14.52 -7.60 -11.49
CA LYS A 53 14.32 -7.99 -12.89
C LYS A 53 15.08 -9.26 -13.29
N GLU A 54 16.24 -9.51 -12.68
CA GLU A 54 17.07 -10.70 -12.94
C GLU A 54 16.61 -11.93 -12.14
N ALA A 55 15.98 -11.75 -10.98
CA ALA A 55 15.53 -12.85 -10.11
C ALA A 55 14.21 -13.52 -10.57
N ASP A 56 13.43 -12.90 -11.46
CA ASP A 56 12.14 -13.46 -11.94
C ASP A 56 12.05 -13.44 -13.48
N GLN A 57 12.84 -14.29 -14.12
CA GLN A 57 12.89 -14.45 -15.59
C GLN A 57 11.68 -15.22 -16.19
N ARG A 58 10.50 -15.09 -15.59
CA ARG A 58 9.24 -15.53 -16.24
C ARG A 58 8.04 -14.68 -15.83
N TRP A 59 8.16 -13.38 -16.08
CA TRP A 59 7.04 -12.46 -16.17
C TRP A 59 5.98 -12.97 -17.16
N LYS A 60 4.72 -12.98 -16.71
CA LYS A 60 3.55 -13.29 -17.52
C LYS A 60 2.58 -12.12 -17.43
N VAL A 61 1.83 -11.90 -18.49
CA VAL A 61 0.80 -10.86 -18.51
C VAL A 61 -0.46 -11.41 -17.85
N LEU A 62 -0.94 -10.71 -16.83
CA LEU A 62 -2.25 -10.92 -16.23
C LEU A 62 -3.18 -9.81 -16.71
N ARG A 63 -4.32 -10.18 -17.31
CA ARG A 63 -5.33 -9.20 -17.74
C ARG A 63 -6.27 -8.89 -16.60
N VAL A 64 -6.51 -7.60 -16.36
CA VAL A 64 -7.45 -7.13 -15.37
C VAL A 64 -8.70 -6.65 -16.10
N ARG A 65 -9.84 -7.26 -15.80
CA ARG A 65 -11.13 -6.91 -16.40
C ARG A 65 -12.04 -6.26 -15.38
N SER A 66 -12.85 -5.32 -15.81
CA SER A 66 -13.94 -4.77 -15.02
C SER A 66 -14.97 -5.89 -14.74
N ALA A 67 -15.30 -6.09 -13.47
CA ALA A 67 -16.32 -7.07 -13.09
C ALA A 67 -17.74 -6.64 -13.53
N VAL A 68 -17.94 -5.34 -13.82
CA VAL A 68 -19.26 -4.77 -14.15
C VAL A 68 -19.63 -5.01 -15.61
N ASP A 69 -18.69 -4.77 -16.53
CA ASP A 69 -18.94 -4.79 -17.98
C ASP A 69 -17.99 -5.71 -18.76
N GLY A 70 -17.07 -6.41 -18.08
CA GLY A 70 -16.14 -7.37 -18.66
C GLY A 70 -15.03 -6.75 -19.53
N ARG A 71 -14.97 -5.42 -19.64
CA ARG A 71 -13.95 -4.73 -20.43
C ARG A 71 -12.59 -4.85 -19.77
N GLU A 72 -11.54 -4.92 -20.59
CA GLU A 72 -10.17 -4.86 -20.09
C GLU A 72 -9.90 -3.47 -19.51
N VAL A 73 -9.45 -3.42 -18.26
CA VAL A 73 -9.03 -2.20 -17.56
C VAL A 73 -7.56 -1.95 -17.84
N CYS A 74 -6.73 -2.98 -17.63
CA CYS A 74 -5.29 -2.94 -17.90
C CYS A 74 -4.70 -4.36 -18.01
N ALA A 75 -3.44 -4.43 -18.45
CA ALA A 75 -2.65 -5.66 -18.52
C ALA A 75 -1.37 -5.48 -17.71
N ILE A 76 -1.19 -6.32 -16.69
CA ILE A 76 -0.06 -6.22 -15.75
C ILE A 76 0.97 -7.30 -16.05
N PRO A 77 2.22 -6.94 -16.38
CA PRO A 77 3.31 -7.90 -16.38
C PRO A 77 3.68 -8.22 -14.93
N ALA A 78 3.24 -9.37 -14.44
CA ALA A 78 3.46 -9.81 -13.07
C ALA A 78 4.51 -10.91 -13.01
N GLY A 79 5.16 -11.02 -11.85
CA GLY A 79 6.06 -12.12 -11.51
C GLY A 79 5.30 -13.33 -10.93
N ARG A 80 5.92 -14.51 -10.94
CA ARG A 80 5.29 -15.73 -10.36
C ARG A 80 5.24 -15.72 -8.85
N THR A 81 6.21 -15.07 -8.24
CA THR A 81 6.34 -14.95 -6.79
C THR A 81 5.71 -13.67 -6.26
N TRP A 82 5.07 -12.88 -7.13
CA TRP A 82 4.34 -11.70 -6.68
C TRP A 82 3.21 -12.11 -5.75
N ARG A 83 3.02 -11.33 -4.70
CA ARG A 83 1.81 -11.35 -3.88
C ARG A 83 0.73 -10.47 -4.51
N VAL A 84 -0.53 -10.74 -4.19
CA VAL A 84 -1.66 -9.94 -4.67
C VAL A 84 -1.54 -8.48 -4.22
N GLU A 85 -0.94 -8.19 -3.06
CA GLU A 85 -0.62 -6.81 -2.66
C GLU A 85 0.22 -6.06 -3.71
N GLN A 86 1.20 -6.74 -4.31
CA GLN A 86 2.10 -6.18 -5.32
C GLN A 86 1.37 -6.02 -6.66
N LEU A 87 0.46 -6.95 -6.96
CA LEU A 87 -0.44 -6.84 -8.11
C LEU A 87 -1.36 -5.63 -7.97
N LYS A 88 -1.98 -5.41 -6.80
CA LYS A 88 -2.84 -4.24 -6.55
C LYS A 88 -2.08 -2.93 -6.70
N ALA A 89 -0.87 -2.85 -6.15
CA ALA A 89 0.00 -1.69 -6.32
C ALA A 89 0.35 -1.43 -7.80
N ALA A 90 0.55 -2.49 -8.59
CA ALA A 90 0.80 -2.36 -10.03
C ALA A 90 -0.44 -1.91 -10.81
N ILE A 91 -1.63 -2.37 -10.44
CA ILE A 91 -2.90 -1.90 -11.02
C ILE A 91 -3.11 -0.42 -10.69
N GLU A 92 -2.89 -0.01 -9.44
CA GLU A 92 -2.98 1.39 -9.01
C GLU A 92 -2.06 2.27 -9.85
N ALA A 93 -0.80 1.86 -10.04
CA ALA A 93 0.15 2.60 -10.87
C ALA A 93 -0.25 2.66 -12.35
N ALA A 94 -1.01 1.69 -12.86
CA ALA A 94 -1.40 1.60 -14.26
C ALA A 94 -2.71 2.34 -14.58
N GLU A 95 -3.70 2.32 -13.68
CA GLU A 95 -5.05 2.84 -13.94
C GLU A 95 -5.50 3.95 -12.98
N GLY A 96 -4.88 4.04 -11.79
CA GLY A 96 -5.13 5.10 -10.80
C GLY A 96 -6.04 4.72 -9.63
N THR A 97 -6.78 3.60 -9.69
CA THR A 97 -7.59 3.15 -8.54
C THR A 97 -6.68 2.72 -7.37
N PRO A 98 -6.77 3.36 -6.18
CA PRO A 98 -5.99 2.99 -5.00
C PRO A 98 -6.14 1.52 -4.62
N ALA A 99 -5.07 0.86 -4.17
CA ALA A 99 -5.07 -0.56 -3.80
C ALA A 99 -6.17 -0.93 -2.80
N LYS A 100 -6.48 -0.04 -1.85
CA LYS A 100 -7.57 -0.22 -0.86
C LYS A 100 -8.97 -0.28 -1.51
N GLN A 101 -9.17 0.42 -2.63
CA GLN A 101 -10.41 0.44 -3.42
C GLN A 101 -10.50 -0.75 -4.39
N GLN A 102 -9.46 -1.59 -4.48
CA GLN A 102 -9.44 -2.73 -5.39
C GLN A 102 -9.92 -4.01 -4.68
N ARG A 103 -10.93 -4.67 -5.26
CA ARG A 103 -11.29 -6.06 -4.96
C ARG A 103 -11.02 -6.89 -6.20
N LEU A 104 -10.00 -7.74 -6.11
CA LEU A 104 -9.63 -8.63 -7.19
C LEU A 104 -10.31 -9.96 -6.98
N LEU A 105 -11.09 -10.40 -7.97
CA LEU A 105 -11.78 -11.67 -7.95
C LEU A 105 -11.27 -12.58 -9.04
N ARG A 106 -11.29 -13.88 -8.74
CA ARG A 106 -10.98 -14.95 -9.69
C ARG A 106 -12.04 -16.03 -9.53
N ASP A 107 -12.77 -16.32 -10.60
CA ASP A 107 -13.91 -17.26 -10.59
C ASP A 107 -14.93 -16.94 -9.48
N GLY A 108 -15.13 -15.66 -9.16
CA GLY A 108 -16.00 -15.20 -8.08
C GLY A 108 -15.38 -15.22 -6.67
N HIS A 109 -14.16 -15.72 -6.51
CA HIS A 109 -13.44 -15.73 -5.23
C HIS A 109 -12.58 -14.48 -5.07
N LEU A 110 -12.73 -13.78 -3.95
CA LEU A 110 -11.89 -12.64 -3.59
C LEU A 110 -10.46 -13.11 -3.28
N LEU A 111 -9.48 -12.53 -3.97
CA LEU A 111 -8.06 -12.78 -3.76
C LEU A 111 -7.55 -12.03 -2.54
N LYS A 112 -6.78 -12.73 -1.70
CA LYS A 112 -6.18 -12.16 -0.49
C LYS A 112 -4.82 -11.55 -0.79
N ASP A 113 -4.45 -10.50 -0.07
CA ASP A 113 -3.20 -9.76 -0.32
C ASP A 113 -1.94 -10.63 -0.20
N ASP A 114 -1.96 -11.63 0.68
CA ASP A 114 -0.86 -12.58 0.89
C ASP A 114 -0.82 -13.72 -0.13
N GLU A 115 -1.86 -13.89 -0.95
CA GLU A 115 -1.92 -14.92 -1.99
C GLU A 115 -0.90 -14.63 -3.09
N GLU A 116 -0.29 -15.68 -3.63
CA GLU A 116 0.72 -15.54 -4.69
C GLU A 116 0.06 -15.59 -6.09
N VAL A 117 0.51 -14.73 -6.99
CA VAL A 117 0.02 -14.62 -8.38
C VAL A 117 0.17 -15.93 -9.15
N ARG A 118 1.14 -16.79 -8.81
CA ARG A 118 1.22 -18.14 -9.42
C ARG A 118 -0.05 -18.97 -9.20
N ALA A 119 -0.75 -18.81 -8.06
CA ALA A 119 -1.99 -19.52 -7.77
C ALA A 119 -3.16 -18.96 -8.59
N VAL A 120 -3.14 -17.65 -8.87
CA VAL A 120 -4.08 -17.00 -9.79
C VAL A 120 -3.94 -17.61 -11.19
N TRP A 121 -2.71 -17.73 -11.71
CA TRP A 121 -2.46 -18.31 -13.03
C TRP A 121 -2.81 -19.78 -13.20
N ALA A 122 -2.93 -20.55 -12.11
CA ALA A 122 -3.37 -21.93 -12.21
C ALA A 122 -4.80 -22.06 -12.76
N HIS A 123 -5.59 -20.97 -12.71
CA HIS A 123 -6.99 -20.94 -13.11
C HIS A 123 -7.27 -20.03 -14.32
N GLY A 124 -6.27 -19.30 -14.82
CA GLY A 124 -6.42 -18.44 -16.00
C GLY A 124 -5.46 -17.26 -15.98
N GLU A 125 -5.40 -16.50 -17.07
CA GLU A 125 -4.55 -15.31 -17.18
C GLU A 125 -5.36 -14.02 -16.97
N GLU A 126 -6.49 -14.10 -16.29
CA GLU A 126 -7.41 -12.99 -16.07
C GLU A 126 -7.87 -12.90 -14.60
N VAL A 127 -8.07 -11.66 -14.14
CA VAL A 127 -8.73 -11.35 -12.86
C VAL A 127 -9.78 -10.28 -13.08
N ALA A 128 -10.87 -10.35 -12.32
CA ALA A 128 -11.89 -9.33 -12.29
C ALA A 128 -11.56 -8.29 -11.22
N LEU A 129 -11.70 -7.00 -11.56
CA LEU A 129 -11.57 -5.87 -10.64
C LEU A 129 -12.98 -5.31 -10.37
N VAL A 130 -13.34 -5.32 -9.10
CA VAL A 130 -14.42 -4.50 -8.54
C VAL A 130 -13.76 -3.29 -7.88
N ARG A 131 -14.21 -2.10 -8.26
CA ARG A 131 -13.81 -0.84 -7.63
C ARG A 131 -14.81 -0.51 -6.54
N ILE A 132 -14.29 -0.30 -5.35
CA ILE A 132 -15.04 0.07 -4.17
C ILE A 132 -14.88 1.58 -3.98
N ASP A 133 -15.98 2.29 -3.78
CA ASP A 133 -15.94 3.73 -3.53
C ASP A 133 -15.51 4.07 -2.10
N ASP A 134 -15.09 5.31 -1.87
CA ASP A 134 -14.59 5.75 -0.56
C ASP A 134 -15.65 5.70 0.55
N SER A 135 -16.95 5.78 0.23
CA SER A 135 -18.01 5.70 1.25
C SER A 135 -18.05 4.31 1.86
N TRP A 136 -17.93 3.27 1.04
CA TRP A 136 -17.87 1.90 1.54
C TRP A 136 -16.58 1.65 2.34
N LEU A 137 -15.45 2.21 1.93
CA LEU A 137 -14.21 2.08 2.71
C LEU A 137 -14.32 2.73 4.09
N SER A 138 -14.88 3.93 4.17
CA SER A 138 -15.13 4.59 5.45
C SER A 138 -16.06 3.75 6.33
N PHE A 139 -17.09 3.15 5.75
CA PHE A 139 -17.99 2.25 6.48
C PHE A 139 -17.25 1.01 7.01
N LEU A 140 -16.38 0.39 6.21
CA LEU A 140 -15.58 -0.74 6.67
C LEU A 140 -14.59 -0.35 7.77
N ASP A 141 -14.00 0.85 7.70
CA ASP A 141 -13.14 1.38 8.77
C ASP A 141 -13.94 1.51 10.08
N ASP A 142 -15.16 2.09 10.03
CA ASP A 142 -16.05 2.21 11.20
C ASP A 142 -16.43 0.83 11.80
N VAL A 143 -16.67 -0.17 10.96
CA VAL A 143 -16.92 -1.56 11.39
C VAL A 143 -15.68 -2.17 12.03
N GLY A 144 -14.50 -1.98 11.44
CA GLY A 144 -13.23 -2.53 11.92
C GLY A 144 -12.79 -1.92 13.25
N ASP A 145 -12.99 -0.61 13.42
CA ASP A 145 -12.79 0.11 14.68
C ASP A 145 -13.87 -0.24 15.73
N GLY A 146 -14.92 -0.92 15.29
CA GLY A 146 -16.05 -1.37 16.10
C GLY A 146 -16.92 -0.22 16.61
N LEU A 147 -16.98 0.87 15.84
CA LEU A 147 -17.97 1.94 15.98
C LEU A 147 -19.35 1.45 15.53
N VAL A 148 -19.40 0.46 14.65
CA VAL A 148 -20.61 -0.22 14.17
C VAL A 148 -20.52 -1.71 14.51
N SER A 149 -21.52 -2.25 15.22
CA SER A 149 -21.63 -3.69 15.51
C SER A 149 -22.43 -4.38 14.41
N LEU A 150 -22.10 -5.65 14.10
CA LEU A 150 -22.88 -6.44 13.15
C LEU A 150 -24.33 -6.61 13.62
N GLY A 151 -24.59 -6.57 14.94
CA GLY A 151 -25.94 -6.68 15.49
C GLY A 151 -26.89 -5.54 15.09
N ASP A 152 -26.34 -4.38 14.73
CA ASP A 152 -27.10 -3.18 14.34
C ASP A 152 -27.33 -3.09 12.83
N LEU A 153 -26.69 -3.95 12.05
CA LEU A 153 -26.79 -3.98 10.59
C LEU A 153 -27.98 -4.82 10.12
N ASP A 154 -28.42 -4.55 8.90
CA ASP A 154 -29.46 -5.34 8.24
C ASP A 154 -28.96 -6.75 7.87
N GLU A 155 -29.89 -7.62 7.46
CA GLU A 155 -29.54 -9.01 7.14
C GLU A 155 -28.57 -9.12 5.96
N GLU A 156 -28.66 -8.20 4.98
CA GLU A 156 -27.79 -8.21 3.80
C GLU A 156 -26.34 -7.96 4.21
N LEU A 157 -26.07 -6.96 5.05
CA LEU A 157 -24.72 -6.67 5.54
C LEU A 157 -24.20 -7.71 6.54
N ARG A 158 -25.09 -8.33 7.34
CA ARG A 158 -24.72 -9.49 8.19
C ARG A 158 -24.44 -10.74 7.36
N GLY A 159 -24.94 -10.78 6.12
CA GLY A 159 -24.64 -11.78 5.10
C GLY A 159 -23.40 -11.46 4.27
N ASP A 160 -22.92 -10.22 4.31
CA ASP A 160 -21.75 -9.80 3.55
C ASP A 160 -20.47 -10.28 4.23
N ARG A 161 -19.74 -11.13 3.52
CA ARG A 161 -18.53 -11.76 4.02
C ARG A 161 -17.43 -10.74 4.35
N GLU A 162 -17.30 -9.67 3.58
CA GLU A 162 -16.28 -8.65 3.81
C GLU A 162 -16.58 -7.84 5.07
N VAL A 163 -17.84 -7.42 5.24
CA VAL A 163 -18.29 -6.70 6.43
C VAL A 163 -18.07 -7.55 7.68
N VAL A 164 -18.48 -8.82 7.64
CA VAL A 164 -18.30 -9.75 8.77
C VAL A 164 -16.82 -10.00 9.06
N LEU A 165 -15.99 -10.25 8.04
CA LEU A 165 -14.54 -10.43 8.23
C LEU A 165 -13.89 -9.21 8.87
N THR A 166 -14.32 -8.03 8.48
CA THR A 166 -13.82 -6.76 9.02
C THR A 166 -14.16 -6.63 10.50
N ALA A 167 -15.41 -6.93 10.87
CA ALA A 167 -15.84 -6.91 12.27
C ALA A 167 -15.11 -7.95 13.15
N VAL A 168 -15.02 -9.20 12.70
CA VAL A 168 -14.44 -10.29 13.53
C VAL A 168 -12.93 -10.19 13.72
N ARG A 169 -12.22 -9.48 12.84
CA ARG A 169 -10.79 -9.19 13.01
C ARG A 169 -10.51 -8.26 14.18
N GLY A 170 -11.44 -7.34 14.47
CA GLY A 170 -11.36 -6.46 15.63
C GLY A 170 -12.02 -7.04 16.88
N ARG A 171 -13.09 -7.83 16.71
CA ARG A 171 -13.89 -8.41 17.80
C ARG A 171 -14.45 -9.77 17.40
N GLY A 172 -13.75 -10.86 17.73
CA GLY A 172 -14.14 -12.23 17.33
C GLY A 172 -15.60 -12.59 17.65
N LEU A 173 -16.12 -12.12 18.79
CA LEU A 173 -17.50 -12.35 19.23
C LEU A 173 -18.59 -11.75 18.31
N GLU A 174 -18.25 -10.84 17.39
CA GLU A 174 -19.19 -10.31 16.40
C GLU A 174 -19.74 -11.42 15.49
N LEU A 175 -19.01 -12.53 15.32
CA LEU A 175 -19.43 -13.68 14.51
C LEU A 175 -20.83 -14.20 14.88
N ARG A 176 -21.25 -14.07 16.16
CA ARG A 176 -22.58 -14.51 16.62
C ARG A 176 -23.73 -13.77 15.93
N HIS A 177 -23.48 -12.55 15.45
CA HIS A 177 -24.47 -11.68 14.79
C HIS A 177 -24.52 -11.89 13.28
N ALA A 178 -23.48 -12.48 12.69
CA ALA A 178 -23.44 -12.77 11.25
C ALA A 178 -24.55 -13.75 10.83
N SER A 179 -24.89 -13.72 9.54
CA SER A 179 -25.85 -14.66 8.96
C SER A 179 -25.38 -16.11 9.12
N SER A 180 -26.34 -17.04 9.11
CA SER A 180 -26.03 -18.48 9.24
C SER A 180 -25.07 -19.01 8.17
N ILE A 181 -25.12 -18.44 6.96
CA ILE A 181 -24.25 -18.82 5.84
C ILE A 181 -22.80 -18.41 6.14
N VAL A 182 -22.58 -17.17 6.58
CA VAL A 182 -21.23 -16.66 6.86
C VAL A 182 -20.64 -17.29 8.12
N ARG A 183 -21.48 -17.59 9.13
CA ARG A 183 -21.03 -18.35 10.32
C ARG A 183 -20.55 -19.76 10.00
N ALA A 184 -20.98 -20.33 8.88
CA ALA A 184 -20.50 -21.63 8.40
C ALA A 184 -19.23 -21.50 7.53
N ASP A 185 -18.82 -20.28 7.16
CA ASP A 185 -17.57 -20.05 6.44
C ASP A 185 -16.39 -20.32 7.37
N ARG A 186 -15.67 -21.40 7.07
CA ARG A 186 -14.51 -21.86 7.82
C ARG A 186 -13.43 -20.79 7.97
N GLU A 187 -13.20 -19.96 6.95
CA GLU A 187 -12.19 -18.93 7.03
C GLU A 187 -12.58 -17.84 8.02
N VAL A 188 -13.85 -17.43 8.02
CA VAL A 188 -14.37 -16.41 8.93
C VAL A 188 -14.29 -16.90 10.38
N VAL A 189 -14.67 -18.16 10.63
CA VAL A 189 -14.58 -18.78 11.97
C VAL A 189 -13.13 -18.82 12.46
N ILE A 190 -12.19 -19.20 11.60
CA ILE A 190 -10.76 -19.24 11.97
C ILE A 190 -10.26 -17.84 12.34
N GLU A 191 -10.66 -16.81 11.60
CA GLU A 191 -10.28 -15.43 11.92
C GLU A 191 -10.90 -14.94 13.23
N ALA A 192 -12.17 -15.28 13.50
CA ALA A 192 -12.83 -14.95 14.76
C ALA A 192 -12.11 -15.57 15.97
N VAL A 193 -11.80 -16.87 15.92
CA VAL A 193 -11.09 -17.60 16.99
C VAL A 193 -9.65 -17.11 17.17
N ARG A 194 -9.00 -16.66 16.08
CA ARG A 194 -7.67 -16.03 16.16
C ARG A 194 -7.70 -14.69 16.88
N CYS A 195 -8.76 -13.91 16.68
CA CYS A 195 -8.94 -12.62 17.33
C CYS A 195 -9.28 -12.79 18.82
N ASP A 196 -10.26 -13.66 19.11
CA ASP A 196 -10.73 -13.94 20.46
C ASP A 196 -10.88 -15.46 20.65
N GLY A 197 -10.10 -16.02 21.57
CA GLY A 197 -10.08 -17.46 21.82
C GLY A 197 -11.40 -18.03 22.37
N ASP A 198 -12.28 -17.15 22.85
CA ASP A 198 -13.61 -17.50 23.37
C ASP A 198 -14.73 -17.35 22.32
N ALA A 199 -14.40 -16.99 21.07
CA ALA A 199 -15.34 -16.81 19.97
C ALA A 199 -15.87 -18.12 19.33
#